data_AF-A0A4C1XHV0-F1
#
_entry.id   AF-A0A4C1XHV0-F1
#
_cell.length_a   1.000
_cell.length_b   1.000
_cell.length_c   1.000
_cell.angle_alpha   90.00
_cell.angle_beta   90.00
_cell.angle_gamma   90.00
#
_symmetry.space_group_name_H-M   'P 1'
#
loop_
_entity.id
_entity.type
_entity.pdbx_description
1 polymer ?
#
loop_
_entity_poly.entity_id
_entity_poly.type
_entity_poly.pdbx_seq_one_letter_code
_entity_poly.pdbx_strand_id
1 'polypeptide(L)'
;MCARQARYGRPPLINDNARYHDFFDLIFHLLYRLIFDRVPKRSPVPWRTNGWSPLGPGRRRAAGGAVPAGAHSYERDAYGNEVGVSARRLPVAYLLVDVPCGLAAGGAPTLHASAFPPAHRPLAAHLQTLRALHQHLRAAPTFLDAVSDLHVLLYLATNEALPLPLDVLEPLCVAVRARDAAAADAWRAHPAWATLEQLAAAASSDDEPRIAPANETWTCPHCTYHNPPHAHSCDMCALPR
;
A
#
# COMPACT_ATOMS: atom_id res chain seq x y z
N MET A 1 52.42 24.08 -12.89
CA MET A 1 50.96 24.24 -13.03
C MET A 1 50.29 22.97 -12.50
N CYS A 2 49.68 23.08 -11.32
CA CYS A 2 48.96 22.02 -10.63
C CYS A 2 47.55 21.89 -11.23
N ALA A 3 47.17 20.71 -11.71
CA ALA A 3 45.78 20.39 -12.02
C ALA A 3 45.36 19.18 -11.17
N ARG A 4 44.57 19.46 -10.12
CA ARG A 4 43.93 18.47 -9.25
C ARG A 4 42.86 17.71 -10.05
N GLN A 5 43.03 16.40 -10.19
CA GLN A 5 41.93 15.50 -10.54
C GLN A 5 41.05 15.29 -9.30
N ALA A 6 39.83 15.83 -9.35
CA ALA A 6 38.79 15.57 -8.36
C ALA A 6 38.34 14.10 -8.48
N ARG A 7 38.57 13.32 -7.41
CA ARG A 7 37.96 12.00 -7.24
C ARG A 7 36.47 12.22 -6.99
N TYR A 8 35.63 11.77 -7.92
CA TYR A 8 34.20 11.64 -7.68
C TYR A 8 33.97 10.66 -6.53
N GLY A 9 33.63 11.20 -5.36
CA GLY A 9 33.15 10.41 -4.24
C GLY A 9 31.84 9.74 -4.62
N ARG A 10 31.79 8.42 -4.48
CA ARG A 10 30.57 7.63 -4.52
C ARG A 10 29.62 8.20 -3.44
N PRO A 11 28.39 8.63 -3.76
CA PRO A 11 27.46 9.04 -2.70
C PRO A 11 27.21 7.85 -1.77
N PRO A 12 27.08 8.07 -0.46
CA PRO A 12 26.77 6.99 0.46
C PRO A 12 25.39 6.43 0.10
N LEU A 13 25.29 5.12 -0.01
CA LEU A 13 24.01 4.43 -0.07
C LEU A 13 23.30 4.71 1.26
N ILE A 14 22.35 5.64 1.24
CA ILE A 14 21.43 5.85 2.36
C ILE A 14 20.71 4.51 2.55
N ASN A 15 20.86 3.93 3.74
CA ASN A 15 20.22 2.69 4.10
C ASN A 15 18.74 2.99 4.38
N ASP A 16 17.93 3.04 3.32
CA ASP A 16 16.50 3.37 3.36
C ASP A 16 15.63 2.34 4.10
N ASN A 17 16.20 1.21 4.53
CA ASN A 17 15.46 0.11 5.15
C ASN A 17 14.70 0.51 6.43
N ALA A 18 15.20 1.46 7.22
CA ALA A 18 14.51 1.90 8.44
C ALA A 18 13.18 2.61 8.12
N ARG A 19 13.17 3.51 7.12
CA ARG A 19 11.96 4.22 6.68
C ARG A 19 10.92 3.27 6.08
N TYR A 20 11.36 2.22 5.39
CA TYR A 20 10.45 1.21 4.86
C TYR A 20 9.78 0.39 5.96
N HIS A 21 10.51 -0.02 7.00
CA HIS A 21 9.92 -0.73 8.14
C HIS A 21 8.86 0.12 8.85
N ASP A 22 9.18 1.39 9.15
CA ASP A 22 8.24 2.31 9.78
C ASP A 22 6.98 2.53 8.93
N PHE A 23 7.12 2.58 7.60
CA PHE A 23 6.00 2.71 6.68
C PHE A 23 5.11 1.46 6.61
N PHE A 24 5.69 0.26 6.55
CA PHE A 24 4.93 -0.98 6.57
C PHE A 24 4.23 -1.18 7.92
N ASP A 25 4.89 -0.86 9.01
CA ASP A 25 4.30 -0.92 10.36
C ASP A 25 3.16 0.09 10.50
N LEU A 26 3.31 1.30 9.94
CA LEU A 26 2.27 2.32 9.89
C LEU A 26 1.04 1.85 9.09
N ILE A 27 1.25 1.35 7.87
CA ILE A 27 0.17 0.79 7.04
C ILE A 27 -0.50 -0.37 7.77
N PHE A 28 0.30 -1.28 8.33
CA PHE A 28 -0.23 -2.43 9.05
C PHE A 28 -1.04 -1.99 10.26
N HIS A 29 -0.58 -0.99 11.03
CA HIS A 29 -1.30 -0.46 12.19
C HIS A 29 -2.63 0.19 11.79
N LEU A 30 -2.62 1.06 10.77
CA LEU A 30 -3.82 1.73 10.27
C LEU A 30 -4.83 0.72 9.69
N LEU A 31 -4.37 -0.21 8.83
CA LEU A 31 -5.23 -1.25 8.26
C LEU A 31 -5.75 -2.22 9.33
N TYR A 32 -4.92 -2.59 10.30
CA TYR A 32 -5.34 -3.46 11.41
C TYR A 32 -6.49 -2.84 12.19
N ARG A 33 -6.37 -1.56 12.56
CA ARG A 33 -7.39 -0.83 13.31
C ARG A 33 -8.66 -0.58 12.50
N LEU A 34 -8.53 -0.31 11.19
CA LEU A 34 -9.66 -0.01 10.30
C LEU A 34 -10.41 -1.27 9.82
N ILE A 35 -9.72 -2.38 9.62
CA ILE A 35 -10.24 -3.57 8.92
C ILE A 35 -10.34 -4.78 9.85
N PHE A 36 -9.27 -5.13 10.56
CA PHE A 36 -9.12 -6.47 11.15
C PHE A 36 -9.83 -6.65 12.50
N ASP A 37 -10.01 -5.60 13.28
CA ASP A 37 -10.74 -5.69 14.57
C ASP A 37 -12.25 -5.98 14.40
N ARG A 38 -12.82 -5.89 13.19
CA ARG A 38 -14.21 -6.35 12.90
C ARG A 38 -14.28 -7.81 12.45
N VAL A 39 -13.15 -8.47 12.22
CA VAL A 39 -13.15 -9.89 11.88
C VAL A 39 -13.41 -10.65 13.18
N PRO A 40 -14.60 -11.26 13.39
CA PRO A 40 -14.77 -12.17 14.52
C PRO A 40 -13.67 -13.21 14.39
N LYS A 41 -12.94 -13.49 15.48
CA LYS A 41 -11.97 -14.59 15.55
C LYS A 41 -12.71 -15.87 15.15
N ARG A 42 -12.67 -16.21 13.86
CA ARG A 42 -13.24 -17.48 13.40
C ARG A 42 -12.43 -18.54 14.11
N SER A 43 -13.12 -19.48 14.76
CA SER A 43 -12.49 -20.70 15.27
C SER A 43 -11.58 -21.25 14.17
N PRO A 44 -10.36 -21.70 14.49
CA PRO A 44 -9.48 -22.28 13.49
C PRO A 44 -10.27 -23.37 12.76
N VAL A 45 -10.54 -23.14 11.48
CA VAL A 45 -11.15 -24.15 10.63
C VAL A 45 -10.12 -25.29 10.64
N PRO A 46 -10.46 -26.51 11.09
CA PRO A 46 -9.53 -27.61 11.03
C PRO A 46 -9.19 -27.80 9.56
N TRP A 47 -7.97 -27.43 9.19
CA TRP A 47 -7.43 -27.75 7.88
C TRP A 47 -7.53 -29.28 7.77
N ARG A 48 -8.25 -29.77 6.76
CA ARG A 48 -8.08 -31.16 6.38
C ARG A 48 -6.67 -31.25 5.79
N THR A 49 -5.72 -31.79 6.55
CA THR A 49 -4.50 -32.32 5.95
C THR A 49 -4.93 -33.42 5.02
N ASN A 50 -4.87 -33.16 3.72
CA ASN A 50 -4.87 -34.21 2.73
C ASN A 50 -3.52 -34.94 2.83
N GLY A 51 -3.36 -35.80 3.84
CA GLY A 51 -2.33 -36.84 3.89
C GLY A 51 -0.86 -36.40 3.92
N TRP A 52 -0.51 -35.25 4.52
CA TRP A 52 0.90 -34.84 4.64
C TRP A 52 1.54 -35.44 5.90
N SER A 53 2.52 -36.33 5.71
CA SER A 53 3.45 -36.70 6.77
C SER A 53 4.52 -35.62 6.92
N PRO A 54 4.93 -35.26 8.15
CA PRO A 54 5.88 -34.17 8.37
C PRO A 54 7.30 -34.61 8.00
N LEU A 55 7.93 -33.86 7.09
CA LEU A 55 9.40 -33.87 6.95
C LEU A 55 10.00 -33.20 8.19
N GLY A 56 10.91 -33.90 8.86
CA GLY A 56 11.54 -33.52 10.13
C GLY A 56 12.34 -32.20 10.09
N PRO A 57 12.84 -31.75 11.26
CA PRO A 57 13.26 -30.37 11.47
C PRO A 57 14.51 -30.00 10.66
N GLY A 58 14.33 -29.03 9.75
CA GLY A 58 15.40 -28.39 9.00
C GLY A 58 16.33 -27.62 9.94
N ARG A 59 17.58 -28.09 10.06
CA ARG A 59 18.67 -27.28 10.64
C ARG A 59 18.95 -26.10 9.72
N ARG A 60 19.02 -24.89 10.29
CA ARG A 60 19.60 -23.72 9.64
C ARG A 60 20.98 -24.07 9.08
N ARG A 61 21.30 -23.65 7.85
CA ARG A 61 22.70 -23.48 7.45
C ARG A 61 22.91 -22.37 6.42
N ALA A 62 24.13 -21.86 6.54
CA ALA A 62 24.75 -20.69 5.93
C ALA A 62 24.67 -20.60 4.41
N ALA A 63 24.90 -19.37 3.96
CA ALA A 63 25.00 -18.92 2.58
C ALA A 63 25.80 -19.86 1.67
N GLY A 64 25.28 -20.08 0.45
CA GLY A 64 25.88 -20.91 -0.59
C GLY A 64 25.21 -22.28 -0.82
N GLY A 65 23.90 -22.40 -0.60
CA GLY A 65 23.19 -23.68 -0.64
C GLY A 65 23.13 -24.33 -2.02
N ALA A 66 23.89 -25.42 -2.20
CA ALA A 66 23.66 -26.38 -3.28
C ALA A 66 22.30 -27.08 -3.10
N VAL A 67 21.54 -27.21 -4.18
CA VAL A 67 20.31 -28.01 -4.20
C VAL A 67 20.70 -29.48 -3.97
N PRO A 68 20.21 -30.15 -2.91
CA PRO A 68 20.56 -31.54 -2.64
C PRO A 68 20.08 -32.43 -3.81
N ALA A 69 20.99 -33.20 -4.39
CA ALA A 69 20.68 -34.18 -5.42
C ALA A 69 19.81 -35.28 -4.78
N GLY A 70 18.54 -35.38 -5.20
CA GLY A 70 17.61 -36.42 -4.73
C GLY A 70 16.24 -35.94 -4.25
N ALA A 71 15.89 -34.67 -4.42
CA ALA A 71 14.50 -34.25 -4.24
C ALA A 71 13.64 -34.81 -5.39
N HIS A 72 12.61 -35.61 -5.06
CA HIS A 72 11.65 -36.16 -6.00
C HIS A 72 10.26 -35.60 -5.67
N SER A 73 9.58 -35.02 -6.65
CA SER A 73 8.16 -34.65 -6.55
C SER A 73 7.31 -35.74 -7.19
N TYR A 74 6.18 -36.09 -6.58
CA TYR A 74 5.22 -37.02 -7.17
C TYR A 74 4.23 -36.23 -8.03
N GLU A 75 4.09 -36.59 -9.30
CA GLU A 75 3.07 -36.05 -10.20
C GLU A 75 2.03 -37.14 -10.49
N ARG A 76 0.75 -36.80 -10.55
CA ARG A 76 -0.27 -37.74 -11.03
C ARG A 76 -0.36 -37.65 -12.56
N ASP A 77 -0.17 -38.77 -13.24
CA ASP A 77 -0.41 -38.84 -14.68
C ASP A 77 -1.92 -38.75 -15.02
N ALA A 78 -2.24 -38.70 -16.31
CA ALA A 78 -3.63 -38.67 -16.80
C ALA A 78 -4.47 -39.90 -16.39
N TYR A 79 -3.84 -40.93 -15.82
CA TYR A 79 -4.46 -42.18 -15.36
C TYR A 79 -4.53 -42.26 -13.83
N GLY A 80 -4.09 -41.22 -13.11
CA GLY A 80 -4.11 -41.13 -11.66
C GLY A 80 -2.96 -41.83 -10.95
N ASN A 81 -1.95 -42.33 -11.66
CA ASN A 81 -0.77 -42.97 -11.07
C ASN A 81 0.23 -41.91 -10.59
N GLU A 82 0.88 -42.15 -9.46
CA GLU A 82 1.93 -41.27 -8.95
C GLU A 82 3.28 -41.60 -9.61
N VAL A 83 3.82 -40.65 -10.37
CA VAL A 83 5.11 -40.74 -11.07
C VAL A 83 6.12 -39.84 -10.37
N GLY A 84 7.25 -40.39 -9.95
CA GLY A 84 8.34 -39.63 -9.33
C GLY A 84 9.14 -38.84 -10.36
N VAL A 85 9.08 -37.51 -10.30
CA VAL A 85 9.82 -36.59 -11.16
C VAL A 85 10.97 -35.94 -10.39
N SER A 86 12.13 -35.77 -11.03
CA SER A 86 13.29 -35.11 -10.42
C SER A 86 12.99 -33.62 -10.15
N ALA A 87 13.04 -33.19 -8.89
CA ALA A 87 12.74 -31.82 -8.50
C ALA A 87 13.87 -30.81 -8.83
N ARG A 88 14.84 -31.20 -9.67
CA ARG A 88 15.94 -30.33 -10.12
C ARG A 88 15.45 -29.15 -10.97
N ARG A 89 14.29 -29.30 -11.61
CA ARG A 89 13.53 -28.21 -12.24
C ARG A 89 12.07 -28.35 -11.79
N LEU A 90 11.79 -27.93 -10.55
CA LEU A 90 10.44 -27.88 -10.04
C LEU A 90 9.66 -26.75 -10.75
N PRO A 91 8.53 -27.05 -11.42
CA PRO A 91 7.69 -26.00 -12.00
C PRO A 91 7.18 -25.02 -10.94
N VAL A 92 7.17 -23.72 -11.25
CA VAL A 92 6.72 -22.66 -10.32
C VAL A 92 5.28 -22.87 -9.83
N ALA A 93 4.43 -23.54 -10.63
CA ALA A 93 3.06 -23.85 -10.26
C ALA A 93 2.94 -24.64 -8.94
N TYR A 94 3.93 -25.49 -8.62
CA TYR A 94 3.96 -26.23 -7.34
C TYR A 94 4.29 -25.36 -6.12
N LEU A 95 4.70 -24.10 -6.34
CA LEU A 95 4.98 -23.12 -5.29
C LEU A 95 3.80 -22.16 -5.08
N LEU A 96 2.75 -22.25 -5.88
CA LEU A 96 1.60 -21.34 -5.85
C LEU A 96 0.38 -22.03 -5.23
N VAL A 97 -0.44 -21.24 -4.54
CA VAL A 97 -1.72 -21.66 -3.99
C VAL A 97 -2.78 -20.69 -4.48
N ASP A 98 -3.85 -21.21 -5.07
CA ASP A 98 -4.99 -20.40 -5.47
C ASP A 98 -5.75 -19.92 -4.24
N VAL A 99 -5.92 -18.60 -4.13
CA VAL A 99 -6.72 -17.96 -3.07
C VAL A 99 -7.98 -17.40 -3.72
N PRO A 100 -9.19 -17.85 -3.32
CA PRO A 100 -10.42 -17.31 -3.87
C PRO A 100 -10.55 -15.82 -3.52
N CYS A 101 -10.82 -14.99 -4.53
CA CYS A 101 -11.04 -13.56 -4.39
C CYS A 101 -12.49 -13.19 -4.74
N GLY A 102 -13.01 -12.14 -4.11
CA GLY A 102 -14.38 -11.68 -4.35
C GLY A 102 -14.68 -10.37 -3.62
N LEU A 103 -15.77 -9.72 -4.01
CA LEU A 103 -16.30 -8.54 -3.33
C LEU A 103 -17.37 -8.96 -2.33
N ALA A 104 -17.42 -8.29 -1.18
CA ALA A 104 -18.47 -8.54 -0.20
C ALA A 104 -19.85 -8.15 -0.78
N ALA A 105 -20.79 -9.09 -0.74
CA ALA A 105 -22.17 -8.83 -1.14
C ALA A 105 -22.89 -8.06 -0.01
N GLY A 106 -22.93 -6.73 -0.12
CA GLY A 106 -23.66 -5.85 0.79
C GLY A 106 -22.81 -5.26 1.92
N GLY A 107 -23.00 -3.96 2.15
CA GLY A 107 -22.27 -3.15 3.14
C GLY A 107 -21.58 -1.95 2.48
N ALA A 108 -21.72 -0.76 3.07
CA ALA A 108 -20.92 0.38 2.67
C ALA A 108 -19.44 0.11 3.02
N PRO A 109 -18.49 0.41 2.13
CA PRO A 109 -17.08 0.23 2.43
C PRO A 109 -16.67 1.16 3.59
N THR A 110 -15.75 0.68 4.45
CA THR A 110 -15.25 1.48 5.57
C THR A 110 -14.54 2.75 5.08
N LEU A 111 -13.83 2.64 3.96
CA LEU A 111 -13.09 3.71 3.29
C LEU A 111 -13.70 3.94 1.91
N HIS A 112 -13.71 5.20 1.46
CA HIS A 112 -14.17 5.55 0.13
C HIS A 112 -13.11 5.28 -0.93
N ALA A 113 -13.55 5.21 -2.19
CA ALA A 113 -12.64 5.28 -3.32
C ALA A 113 -11.85 6.60 -3.24
N SER A 114 -10.53 6.52 -3.44
CA SER A 114 -9.63 7.63 -3.18
C SER A 114 -9.91 8.81 -4.12
N ALA A 115 -10.30 9.96 -3.55
CA ALA A 115 -10.33 11.22 -4.27
C ALA A 115 -9.04 12.02 -4.04
N PHE A 116 -8.34 11.74 -2.94
CA PHE A 116 -7.02 12.28 -2.67
C PHE A 116 -5.94 11.53 -3.47
N PRO A 117 -4.87 12.21 -3.93
CA PRO A 117 -3.80 11.57 -4.69
C PRO A 117 -3.20 10.35 -3.97
N PRO A 118 -3.04 9.20 -4.66
CA PRO A 118 -2.38 8.04 -4.09
C PRO A 118 -0.91 8.33 -3.75
N ALA A 119 -0.49 7.83 -2.59
CA ALA A 119 0.90 7.95 -2.13
C ALA A 119 1.88 7.24 -3.08
N HIS A 120 3.13 7.71 -3.10
CA HIS A 120 4.24 7.12 -3.88
C HIS A 120 4.00 7.04 -5.40
N ARG A 121 3.14 7.92 -5.94
CA ARG A 121 2.96 8.07 -7.37
C ARG A 121 3.66 9.34 -7.87
N PRO A 122 4.81 9.24 -8.57
CA PRO A 122 5.65 10.39 -8.94
C PRO A 122 5.12 11.15 -10.17
N LEU A 123 3.80 11.18 -10.37
CA LEU A 123 3.18 12.01 -11.39
C LEU A 123 2.84 13.36 -10.78
N ALA A 124 3.09 14.45 -11.50
CA ALA A 124 2.80 15.80 -11.03
C ALA A 124 1.34 15.97 -10.55
N ALA A 125 0.39 15.36 -11.26
CA ALA A 125 -1.03 15.37 -10.89
C ALA A 125 -1.38 14.54 -9.64
N HIS A 126 -0.47 13.68 -9.18
CA HIS A 126 -0.66 12.78 -8.04
C HIS A 126 0.24 13.11 -6.84
N LEU A 127 0.86 14.29 -6.83
CA LEU A 127 1.68 14.70 -5.71
C LEU A 127 0.81 15.01 -4.49
N GLN A 128 1.14 14.34 -3.37
CA GLN A 128 0.51 14.61 -2.09
C GLN A 128 1.14 15.86 -1.46
N THR A 129 0.38 16.96 -1.44
CA THR A 129 0.84 18.25 -0.93
C THR A 129 -0.17 18.81 0.07
N LEU A 130 0.27 19.77 0.90
CA LEU A 130 -0.60 20.49 1.83
C LEU A 130 -1.74 21.21 1.10
N ARG A 131 -1.46 21.72 -0.10
CA ARG A 131 -2.46 22.31 -0.99
C ARG A 131 -3.49 21.27 -1.45
N ALA A 132 -3.05 20.10 -1.91
CA ALA A 132 -3.95 19.03 -2.31
C ALA A 132 -4.84 18.58 -1.13
N LEU A 133 -4.27 18.54 0.08
CA LEU A 133 -5.04 18.22 1.29
C LEU A 133 -6.11 19.28 1.55
N HIS A 134 -5.75 20.57 1.49
CA HIS A 134 -6.71 21.66 1.67
C HIS A 134 -7.84 21.62 0.65
N GLN A 135 -7.51 21.40 -0.63
CA GLN A 135 -8.49 21.29 -1.71
C GLN A 135 -9.43 20.10 -1.52
N HIS A 136 -8.89 18.93 -1.12
CA HIS A 136 -9.68 17.74 -0.84
C HIS A 136 -10.66 17.96 0.33
N LEU A 137 -10.19 18.53 1.44
CA LEU A 137 -11.04 18.85 2.59
C LEU A 137 -12.18 19.81 2.24
N ARG A 138 -11.95 20.75 1.32
CA ARG A 138 -12.97 21.71 0.84
C ARG A 138 -13.96 21.11 -0.13
N ALA A 139 -13.53 20.15 -0.95
CA ALA A 139 -14.37 19.49 -1.93
C ALA A 139 -15.30 18.43 -1.31
N ALA A 140 -14.89 17.84 -0.19
CA ALA A 140 -15.67 16.85 0.53
C ALA A 140 -16.91 17.48 1.21
N PRO A 141 -18.07 16.78 1.20
CA PRO A 141 -19.31 17.30 1.78
C PRO A 141 -19.27 17.35 3.31
N THR A 142 -18.56 16.40 3.94
CA THR A 142 -18.35 16.37 5.39
C THR A 142 -16.89 16.09 5.70
N PHE A 143 -16.43 16.48 6.89
CA PHE A 143 -15.08 16.16 7.33
C PHE A 143 -14.85 14.64 7.40
N LEU A 144 -15.84 13.90 7.91
CA LEU A 144 -15.79 12.44 7.96
C LEU A 144 -15.57 11.83 6.57
N ASP A 145 -16.28 12.32 5.54
CA ASP A 145 -16.10 11.82 4.17
C ASP A 145 -14.71 12.16 3.64
N ALA A 146 -14.18 13.33 3.97
CA ALA A 146 -12.83 13.74 3.57
C ALA A 146 -11.73 12.83 4.16
N VAL A 147 -11.84 12.49 5.46
CA VAL A 147 -10.86 11.67 6.17
C VAL A 147 -11.11 10.17 6.08
N SER A 148 -12.25 9.75 5.54
CA SER A 148 -12.55 8.35 5.21
C SER A 148 -11.88 7.90 3.89
N ASP A 149 -10.72 8.46 3.57
CA ASP A 149 -9.84 8.13 2.45
C ASP A 149 -8.50 7.62 3.02
N LEU A 150 -8.07 6.43 2.60
CA LEU A 150 -6.84 5.82 3.10
C LEU A 150 -5.62 6.71 2.87
N HIS A 151 -5.56 7.36 1.70
CA HIS A 151 -4.40 8.17 1.33
C HIS A 151 -4.34 9.48 2.12
N VAL A 152 -5.47 9.99 2.57
CA VAL A 152 -5.52 11.11 3.52
C VAL A 152 -4.96 10.67 4.87
N LEU A 153 -5.45 9.57 5.44
CA LEU A 153 -4.96 9.08 6.74
C LEU A 153 -3.46 8.79 6.72
N LEU A 154 -2.97 8.20 5.62
CA LEU A 154 -1.54 7.97 5.42
C LEU A 154 -0.78 9.30 5.33
N TYR A 155 -1.27 10.26 4.56
CA TYR A 155 -0.66 11.57 4.42
C TYR A 155 -0.59 12.33 5.77
N LEU A 156 -1.64 12.27 6.58
CA LEU A 156 -1.62 12.88 7.91
C LEU A 156 -0.51 12.29 8.79
N ALA A 157 -0.23 10.99 8.66
CA ALA A 157 0.82 10.33 9.43
C ALA A 157 2.25 10.54 8.85
N THR A 158 2.39 10.76 7.54
CA THR A 158 3.71 10.71 6.87
C THR A 158 4.15 12.00 6.19
N ASN A 159 3.34 13.06 6.17
CA ASN A 159 3.73 14.29 5.50
C ASN A 159 4.97 14.93 6.14
N GLU A 160 5.77 15.64 5.33
CA GLU A 160 7.05 16.22 5.78
C GLU A 160 6.89 17.51 6.61
N ALA A 161 5.76 18.20 6.49
CA ALA A 161 5.55 19.49 7.14
C ALA A 161 5.21 19.33 8.63
N LEU A 162 4.25 18.47 8.94
CA LEU A 162 3.79 18.16 10.29
C LEU A 162 3.14 16.76 10.30
N PRO A 163 3.94 15.68 10.41
CA PRO A 163 3.41 14.34 10.55
C PRO A 163 2.71 14.21 11.91
N LEU A 164 1.46 13.75 11.90
CA LEU A 164 0.70 13.50 13.11
C LEU A 164 1.06 12.11 13.65
N PRO A 165 1.46 12.00 14.94
CA PRO A 165 1.82 10.72 15.52
C PRO A 165 0.57 9.83 15.65
N LEU A 166 0.80 8.52 15.69
CA LEU A 166 -0.27 7.52 15.62
C LEU A 166 -1.24 7.57 16.81
N ASP A 167 -0.76 7.92 17.99
CA ASP A 167 -1.57 8.12 19.19
C ASP A 167 -2.57 9.28 19.02
N VAL A 168 -2.16 10.35 18.35
CA VAL A 168 -3.05 11.46 17.98
C VAL A 168 -4.05 11.04 16.91
N LEU A 169 -3.65 10.20 15.96
CA LEU A 169 -4.52 9.72 14.87
C LEU A 169 -5.47 8.58 15.27
N GLU A 170 -5.17 7.84 16.35
CA GLU A 170 -5.96 6.68 16.77
C GLU A 170 -7.46 7.02 17.00
N PRO A 171 -7.83 8.09 17.73
CA PRO A 171 -9.23 8.45 17.90
C PRO A 171 -9.95 8.78 16.59
N LEU A 172 -9.25 9.39 15.62
CA LEU A 172 -9.79 9.66 14.29
C LEU A 172 -10.05 8.36 13.52
N CYS A 173 -9.11 7.41 13.57
CA CYS A 173 -9.27 6.11 12.92
C CYS A 173 -10.45 5.32 13.50
N VAL A 174 -10.66 5.41 14.82
CA VAL A 174 -11.84 4.83 15.50
C VAL A 174 -13.13 5.49 15.00
N ALA A 175 -13.17 6.82 14.91
CA ALA A 175 -14.33 7.56 14.40
C ALA A 175 -14.66 7.18 12.94
N VAL A 176 -13.65 7.13 12.05
CA VAL A 176 -13.80 6.70 10.65
C VAL A 176 -14.37 5.29 10.57
N ARG A 177 -13.82 4.37 11.36
CA ARG A 177 -14.29 2.98 11.40
C ARG A 177 -15.72 2.84 11.92
N ALA A 178 -16.08 3.63 12.93
CA ALA A 178 -17.43 3.67 13.48
C ALA A 178 -18.42 4.42 12.58
N ARG A 179 -17.92 5.16 11.57
CA ARG A 179 -18.69 6.12 10.75
C ARG A 179 -19.36 7.19 11.62
N ASP A 180 -18.66 7.62 12.67
CA ASP A 180 -19.13 8.61 13.63
C ASP A 180 -18.63 10.01 13.24
N ALA A 181 -19.51 10.79 12.62
CA ALA A 181 -19.19 12.14 12.19
C ALA A 181 -18.95 13.09 13.37
N ALA A 182 -19.69 12.93 14.47
CA ALA A 182 -19.56 13.80 15.63
C ALA A 182 -18.22 13.58 16.35
N ALA A 183 -17.78 12.32 16.47
CA ALA A 183 -16.45 12.00 17.01
C ALA A 183 -15.32 12.52 16.11
N ALA A 184 -15.47 12.41 14.78
CA ALA A 184 -14.51 12.97 13.84
C ALA A 184 -14.42 14.49 13.92
N ASP A 185 -15.56 15.19 14.04
CA ASP A 185 -15.58 16.64 14.21
C ASP A 185 -15.01 17.07 15.57
N ALA A 186 -15.28 16.33 16.64
CA ALA A 186 -14.68 16.59 17.95
C ALA A 186 -13.15 16.47 17.91
N TRP A 187 -12.62 15.50 17.16
CA TRP A 187 -11.18 15.33 16.96
C TRP A 187 -10.51 16.54 16.31
N ARG A 188 -11.22 17.31 15.48
CA ARG A 188 -10.69 18.54 14.86
C ARG A 188 -10.30 19.61 15.87
N ALA A 189 -10.81 19.55 17.10
CA ALA A 189 -10.37 20.47 18.16
C ALA A 189 -8.93 20.20 18.62
N HIS A 190 -8.29 19.11 18.17
CA HIS A 190 -6.92 18.77 18.54
C HIS A 190 -5.92 19.83 18.04
N PRO A 191 -4.99 20.32 18.88
CA PRO A 191 -4.08 21.41 18.51
C PRO A 191 -3.20 21.07 17.31
N ALA A 192 -2.73 19.82 17.20
CA ALA A 192 -1.92 19.38 16.06
C ALA A 192 -2.69 19.44 14.73
N TRP A 193 -4.00 19.16 14.75
CA TRP A 193 -4.85 19.33 13.57
C TRP A 193 -5.01 20.81 13.21
N ALA A 194 -5.27 21.67 14.20
CA ALA A 194 -5.42 23.10 13.97
C ALA A 194 -4.15 23.71 13.31
N THR A 195 -2.96 23.31 13.75
CA THR A 195 -1.71 23.73 13.10
C THR A 195 -1.59 23.20 11.67
N LEU A 196 -1.90 21.93 11.42
CA LEU A 196 -1.86 21.35 10.08
C LEU A 196 -2.85 22.03 9.13
N GLU A 197 -4.06 22.33 9.61
CA GLU A 197 -5.10 23.02 8.84
C GLU A 197 -4.66 24.44 8.45
N GLN A 198 -3.97 25.15 9.35
CA GLN A 198 -3.36 26.46 9.06
C GLN A 198 -2.26 26.36 8.00
N LEU A 199 -1.36 25.38 8.12
CA LEU A 199 -0.30 25.13 7.13
C LEU A 199 -0.90 24.80 5.74
N ALA A 200 -1.94 23.97 5.71
CA ALA A 200 -2.66 23.62 4.49
C ALA A 200 -3.36 24.83 3.86
N ALA A 201 -3.96 25.70 4.67
CA ALA A 201 -4.57 26.93 4.20
C ALA A 201 -3.54 27.91 3.62
N ALA A 202 -2.40 28.10 4.30
CA ALA A 202 -1.31 28.95 3.81
C ALA A 202 -0.71 28.45 2.49
N ALA A 203 -0.48 27.13 2.37
CA ALA A 203 0.01 26.52 1.14
C ALA A 203 -0.99 26.62 -0.04
N SER A 204 -2.27 26.89 0.24
CA SER A 204 -3.28 27.10 -0.81
C SER A 204 -3.32 28.54 -1.33
N SER A 205 -2.90 29.52 -0.52
CA SER A 205 -2.81 30.93 -0.91
C SER A 205 -1.51 31.27 -1.65
N ASP A 206 -0.45 30.49 -1.44
CA ASP A 206 0.80 30.67 -2.16
C ASP A 206 0.66 30.12 -3.59
N ASP A 207 0.93 31.01 -4.55
CA ASP A 207 1.00 30.69 -5.98
C ASP A 207 2.35 30.02 -6.25
N GLU A 208 2.50 28.78 -5.80
CA GLU A 208 3.66 27.95 -6.11
C GLU A 208 3.73 27.79 -7.64
N PRO A 209 4.92 27.97 -8.27
CA PRO A 209 5.03 27.90 -9.72
C PRO A 209 4.49 26.55 -10.21
N ARG A 210 3.37 26.60 -10.95
CA ARG A 210 2.81 25.45 -11.65
C ARG A 210 3.93 24.79 -12.44
N ILE A 211 4.47 23.68 -11.92
CA ILE A 211 5.26 22.77 -12.73
C ILE A 211 4.33 22.39 -13.88
N ALA A 212 4.65 22.87 -15.08
CA ALA A 212 3.88 22.62 -16.28
C ALA A 212 3.56 21.11 -16.37
N PRO A 213 2.36 20.70 -16.79
CA PRO A 213 2.00 19.29 -16.84
C PRO A 213 2.96 18.59 -17.81
N ALA A 214 3.99 17.95 -17.25
CA ALA A 214 4.89 17.11 -18.01
C ALA A 214 4.08 15.85 -18.39
N ASN A 215 3.66 15.81 -19.66
CA ASN A 215 2.87 14.76 -20.29
C ASN A 215 1.58 14.40 -19.55
N GLU A 216 0.47 15.00 -19.97
CA GLU A 216 -0.88 14.55 -19.62
C GLU A 216 -0.96 13.04 -19.84
N THR A 217 -1.01 12.26 -18.77
CA THR A 217 -1.14 10.80 -18.79
C THR A 217 -2.38 10.47 -17.98
N TRP A 218 -3.13 9.44 -18.38
CA TRP A 218 -4.30 8.99 -17.64
C TRP A 218 -4.00 7.68 -16.93
N THR A 219 -4.52 7.54 -15.70
CA THR A 219 -4.37 6.31 -14.92
C THR A 219 -5.51 5.37 -15.24
N CYS A 220 -5.22 4.14 -15.63
CA CYS A 220 -6.23 3.11 -15.81
C CYS A 220 -6.98 2.83 -14.50
N PRO A 221 -8.32 2.92 -14.47
CA PRO A 221 -9.09 2.64 -13.25
C PRO A 221 -9.07 1.15 -12.86
N HIS A 222 -8.61 0.26 -13.75
CA HIS A 222 -8.60 -1.18 -13.53
C HIS A 222 -7.26 -1.72 -13.03
N CYS A 223 -6.15 -1.33 -13.67
CA CYS A 223 -4.82 -1.86 -13.36
C CYS A 223 -3.83 -0.80 -12.88
N THR A 224 -4.27 0.46 -12.73
CA THR A 224 -3.48 1.60 -12.24
C THR A 224 -2.29 2.01 -13.10
N TYR A 225 -2.16 1.46 -14.31
CA TYR A 225 -1.12 1.82 -15.26
C TYR A 225 -1.32 3.23 -15.83
N HIS A 226 -0.22 3.93 -16.11
CA HIS A 226 -0.23 5.28 -16.67
C HIS A 226 -0.10 5.21 -18.18
N ASN A 227 -1.19 5.54 -18.85
CA ASN A 227 -1.28 5.53 -20.30
C ASN A 227 -1.01 6.92 -20.87
N PRO A 228 -0.49 7.00 -22.11
CA PRO A 228 -0.36 8.28 -22.80
C PRO A 228 -1.74 8.91 -23.07
N PRO A 229 -1.81 10.24 -23.26
CA PRO A 229 -3.09 10.97 -23.32
C PRO A 229 -3.96 10.58 -24.51
N HIS A 230 -3.32 10.11 -25.60
CA HIS A 230 -3.98 9.70 -26.83
C HIS A 230 -4.47 8.23 -26.81
N ALA A 231 -4.11 7.44 -25.79
CA ALA A 231 -4.58 6.06 -25.69
C ALA A 231 -6.04 6.03 -25.21
N HIS A 232 -6.91 5.36 -25.95
CA HIS A 232 -8.31 5.14 -25.58
C HIS A 232 -8.55 3.85 -24.80
N SER A 233 -7.56 2.95 -24.78
CA SER A 233 -7.51 1.70 -24.03
C SER A 233 -6.19 1.61 -23.28
N CYS A 234 -6.15 0.86 -22.18
CA CYS A 234 -4.95 0.73 -21.37
C CYS A 234 -3.92 -0.22 -22.02
N ASP A 235 -2.65 0.19 -22.09
CA ASP A 235 -1.59 -0.64 -22.69
C ASP A 235 -1.31 -1.94 -21.90
N MET A 236 -1.56 -1.94 -20.59
CA MET A 236 -1.29 -3.10 -19.73
C MET A 236 -2.43 -4.11 -19.66
N CYS A 237 -3.70 -3.66 -19.65
CA CYS A 237 -4.85 -4.55 -19.49
C CYS A 237 -5.82 -4.54 -20.67
N ALA A 238 -5.57 -3.72 -21.70
CA ALA A 238 -6.41 -3.52 -22.88
C ALA A 238 -7.85 -3.06 -22.62
N LEU A 239 -8.20 -2.72 -21.37
CA LEU A 239 -9.53 -2.19 -21.02
C LEU A 239 -9.66 -0.72 -21.43
N PRO A 240 -10.87 -0.28 -21.84
CA PRO A 240 -11.12 1.11 -22.19
C PRO A 240 -10.91 2.04 -21.00
N ARG A 241 -10.66 3.32 -21.29
CA ARG A 241 -10.61 4.39 -20.29
C ARG A 241 -11.93 4.53 -19.53
#